data_AF-A0A4P9VYG7-F1
#
_entry.id   AF-A0A4P9VYG7-F1
#
_cell.length_a   1.000
_cell.length_b   1.000
_cell.length_c   1.000
_cell.angle_alpha   90.00
_cell.angle_beta   90.00
_cell.angle_gamma   90.00
#
_symmetry.space_group_name_H-M   'P 1'
#
loop_
_entity.id
_entity.type
_entity.pdbx_description
1 polymer ?
#
loop_
_entity_poly.entity_id
_entity_poly.type
_entity_poly.pdbx_seq_one_letter_code
_entity_poly.pdbx_strand_id
1 'polypeptide(L)'
;NLVDTFANKKIHFTLFESLPKEKTAILGETDLSMGSHFLKYPPRDPNNADQPPADPPLSFSEIVPIVYANPRLLVPPPTKTDTEDGARPSPEFVVELALSQPLIPAEVVENGNFLTFRVGDLYPVPDEWTLKEGNEKDLNSNMYTYSLSFPIPSESSFERMITIPNGMLVTTEPPADPDPSAPNPVLVLMPKPEARGSRAAAATSSDTPEGASGTAGTSPPADESAVGTAAAAPTPAEKVERSPLSETYKRISWAATHIVWMPPEAVVRFRERILSKVQTDVEFTRDLQPRFAHVIDTNAQKYRGRATVDFSCLLFPRVIGIKGRHALDGVEPPSSAPCEPTNAAANAAVATAGGTASTEREPVSRSKKGKDDGASQNLYRNLGTVVHMDLMLEKPLLDKKKLQPAPHTTKPRSYPFPLLLIQITKSVGFYIPRRVIPPTLLYEKRSQRADQEYRVQIQEIVRKLVKEYQSALVAETPATEFAPLVAVNSANAKEEQQRKKKFLFHLNTSGAYFSFKEELKASVIEVVRD
;
A
#
# COMPACT_ATOMS: atom_id res chain seq x y z
N ASN A 1 10.91 5.89 -25.04
CA ASN A 1 9.78 6.46 -24.24
C ASN A 1 8.39 6.12 -24.81
N LEU A 2 8.29 5.08 -25.65
CA LEU A 2 7.02 4.70 -26.29
C LEU A 2 6.05 4.07 -25.29
N VAL A 3 6.55 3.25 -24.36
CA VAL A 3 5.76 2.61 -23.29
C VAL A 3 4.95 3.65 -22.51
N ASP A 4 5.60 4.69 -22.00
CA ASP A 4 4.94 5.75 -21.24
C ASP A 4 3.96 6.56 -22.08
N THR A 5 4.22 6.69 -23.38
CA THR A 5 3.27 7.31 -24.31
C THR A 5 2.00 6.46 -24.41
N PHE A 6 2.13 5.15 -24.56
CA PHE A 6 1.01 4.22 -24.59
C PHE A 6 0.26 4.12 -23.26
N ALA A 7 1.00 4.22 -22.15
CA ALA A 7 0.43 4.13 -20.81
C ALA A 7 -0.39 5.38 -20.43
N ASN A 8 0.02 6.57 -20.90
CA ASN A 8 -0.50 7.84 -20.40
C ASN A 8 -1.24 8.69 -21.44
N LYS A 9 -0.96 8.52 -22.73
CA LYS A 9 -1.64 9.28 -23.78
C LYS A 9 -2.73 8.42 -24.40
N LYS A 10 -3.88 9.06 -24.63
CA LYS A 10 -4.96 8.48 -25.43
C LYS A 10 -4.76 8.90 -26.88
N ILE A 11 -5.15 8.04 -27.81
CA ILE A 11 -5.31 8.46 -29.21
C ILE A 11 -6.58 9.30 -29.27
N HIS A 12 -6.44 10.55 -29.68
CA HIS A 12 -7.56 11.45 -29.88
C HIS A 12 -8.03 11.35 -31.33
N PHE A 13 -9.30 11.04 -31.54
CA PHE A 13 -9.93 11.00 -32.84
C PHE A 13 -10.91 12.16 -32.96
N THR A 14 -10.79 12.92 -34.05
CA THR A 14 -11.67 14.05 -34.36
C THR A 14 -12.39 13.76 -35.67
N LEU A 15 -13.72 13.78 -35.63
CA LEU A 15 -14.58 13.65 -36.80
C LEU A 15 -14.83 15.04 -37.40
N PHE A 16 -14.45 15.24 -38.66
CA PHE A 16 -14.68 16.49 -39.38
C PHE A 16 -15.77 16.34 -40.44
N GLU A 17 -16.64 17.34 -40.55
CA GLU A 17 -17.50 17.56 -41.70
C GLU A 17 -16.81 18.53 -42.66
N SER A 18 -16.71 18.14 -43.92
CA SER A 18 -16.26 19.04 -44.99
C SER A 18 -17.47 19.80 -45.52
N LEU A 19 -17.53 21.10 -45.25
CA LEU A 19 -18.57 21.99 -45.77
C LEU A 19 -18.11 22.68 -47.07
N PRO A 20 -19.03 23.08 -47.96
CA PRO A 20 -18.70 23.91 -49.11
C PRO A 20 -17.95 25.19 -48.70
N LYS A 21 -17.00 25.64 -49.54
CA LYS A 21 -16.13 26.82 -49.33
C LYS A 21 -14.99 26.63 -48.30
N GLU A 22 -14.36 25.45 -48.28
CA GLU A 22 -13.15 25.16 -47.48
C GLU A 22 -13.34 25.30 -45.96
N LYS A 23 -14.58 25.22 -45.47
CA LYS A 23 -14.86 25.23 -44.04
C LYS A 23 -14.93 23.80 -43.53
N THR A 24 -14.11 23.47 -42.55
CA THR A 24 -14.21 22.21 -41.80
C THR A 24 -14.88 22.46 -40.47
N ALA A 25 -15.90 21.69 -40.13
CA ALA A 25 -16.55 21.73 -38.82
C ALA A 25 -16.21 20.46 -38.03
N ILE A 26 -15.88 20.59 -36.75
CA ILE A 26 -15.69 19.44 -35.85
C ILE A 26 -17.08 18.92 -35.50
N LEU A 27 -17.38 17.69 -35.90
CA LEU A 27 -18.65 17.02 -35.60
C LEU A 27 -18.64 16.35 -34.24
N GLY A 28 -17.51 15.78 -33.86
CA GLY A 28 -17.36 15.06 -32.60
C GLY A 28 -15.94 14.58 -32.37
N GLU A 29 -15.69 14.20 -31.12
CA GLU A 29 -14.39 13.78 -30.64
C GLU A 29 -14.52 12.50 -29.81
N THR A 30 -13.47 11.70 -29.77
CA THR A 30 -13.37 10.57 -28.84
C THR A 30 -11.91 10.24 -28.55
N ASP A 31 -11.69 9.56 -27.43
CA ASP A 31 -10.36 9.19 -26.97
C ASP A 31 -10.27 7.68 -26.74
N LEU A 32 -9.19 7.06 -27.23
CA LEU A 32 -8.91 5.64 -27.03
C LEU A 32 -7.64 5.43 -26.21
N SER A 33 -7.74 4.66 -25.13
CA SER A 33 -6.58 4.31 -24.30
C SER A 33 -5.88 3.06 -24.84
N MET A 34 -4.60 3.18 -25.19
CA MET A 34 -3.81 2.04 -25.68
C MET A 34 -3.23 1.18 -24.54
N GLY A 35 -2.95 1.79 -23.38
CA GLY A 35 -2.22 1.15 -22.29
C GLY A 35 -2.92 -0.10 -21.74
N SER A 36 -4.24 -0.10 -21.67
CA SER A 36 -5.03 -1.24 -21.16
C SER A 36 -4.96 -2.48 -22.04
N HIS A 37 -4.62 -2.33 -23.33
CA HIS A 37 -4.54 -3.41 -24.30
C HIS A 37 -3.12 -3.96 -24.46
N PHE A 38 -2.13 -3.07 -24.57
CA PHE A 38 -0.75 -3.47 -24.88
C PHE A 38 0.17 -3.61 -23.66
N LEU A 39 -0.20 -3.06 -22.49
CA LEU A 39 0.64 -3.10 -21.28
C LEU A 39 0.04 -3.98 -20.17
N LYS A 40 -1.07 -4.65 -20.44
CA LYS A 40 -1.71 -5.57 -19.48
C LYS A 40 -1.22 -6.99 -19.72
N TYR A 41 -0.29 -7.44 -18.89
CA TYR A 41 0.21 -8.81 -18.94
C TYR A 41 -0.73 -9.73 -18.16
N PRO A 42 -1.04 -10.93 -18.70
CA PRO A 42 -1.83 -11.90 -17.97
C PRO A 42 -1.12 -12.30 -16.67
N PRO A 43 -1.88 -12.50 -15.57
CA PRO A 43 -1.29 -12.96 -14.32
C PRO A 43 -0.61 -14.32 -14.52
N ARG A 44 0.53 -14.54 -13.87
CA ARG A 44 1.23 -15.81 -13.94
C ARG A 44 0.35 -16.94 -13.41
N ASP A 45 0.31 -18.06 -14.13
CA ASP A 45 -0.33 -19.27 -13.63
C ASP A 45 0.41 -19.76 -12.37
N PRO A 46 -0.24 -19.79 -11.19
CA PRO A 46 0.40 -20.27 -9.97
C PRO A 46 0.85 -21.73 -10.04
N ASN A 47 0.30 -22.54 -10.95
CA ASN A 47 0.68 -23.94 -11.13
C ASN A 47 1.91 -24.12 -12.03
N ASN A 48 2.24 -23.13 -12.86
CA ASN A 48 3.38 -23.19 -13.77
C ASN A 48 4.33 -21.99 -13.54
N ALA A 49 4.90 -21.93 -12.34
CA ALA A 49 5.77 -20.85 -11.92
C ALA A 49 7.14 -20.81 -12.64
N ASP A 50 7.44 -21.76 -13.54
CA ASP A 50 8.66 -21.75 -14.36
C ASP A 50 8.39 -21.28 -15.79
N GLN A 51 7.14 -21.31 -16.26
CA GLN A 51 6.79 -20.78 -17.58
C GLN A 51 6.83 -19.24 -17.53
N PRO A 52 7.44 -18.58 -18.54
CA PRO A 52 7.37 -17.14 -18.67
C PRO A 52 5.90 -16.71 -18.86
N PRO A 53 5.52 -15.49 -18.42
CA PRO A 53 4.19 -14.97 -18.68
C PRO A 53 3.94 -14.92 -20.20
N ALA A 54 2.72 -15.20 -20.63
CA ALA A 54 2.36 -15.04 -22.03
C ALA A 54 2.46 -13.56 -22.44
N ASP A 55 2.95 -13.31 -23.66
CA ASP A 55 3.00 -11.96 -24.21
C ASP A 55 1.57 -11.38 -24.40
N PRO A 56 1.39 -10.06 -24.26
CA PRO A 56 0.11 -9.41 -24.50
C PRO A 56 -0.30 -9.55 -25.97
N PRO A 57 -1.61 -9.46 -26.27
CA PRO A 57 -2.06 -9.48 -27.66
C PRO A 57 -1.41 -8.34 -28.45
N LEU A 58 -0.88 -8.68 -29.63
CA LEU A 58 -0.25 -7.70 -30.53
C LEU A 58 -1.25 -6.88 -31.31
N SER A 59 -2.53 -7.26 -31.31
CA SER A 59 -3.59 -6.53 -31.98
C SER A 59 -4.86 -6.53 -31.16
N PHE A 60 -5.63 -5.45 -31.24
CA PHE A 60 -6.98 -5.40 -30.71
C PHE A 60 -7.89 -4.62 -31.67
N SER A 61 -9.20 -4.87 -31.54
CA SER A 61 -10.27 -4.18 -32.25
C SER A 61 -11.26 -3.68 -31.20
N GLU A 62 -11.51 -2.38 -31.17
CA GLU A 62 -12.44 -1.75 -30.22
C GLU A 62 -13.44 -0.85 -30.94
N ILE A 63 -14.70 -0.96 -30.54
CA ILE A 63 -15.78 -0.09 -31.03
C ILE A 63 -15.80 1.15 -30.13
N VAL A 64 -15.50 2.30 -30.71
CA VAL A 64 -15.39 3.56 -29.96
C VAL A 64 -16.55 4.49 -30.31
N PRO A 65 -17.35 4.94 -29.34
CA PRO A 65 -18.41 5.91 -29.58
C PRO A 65 -17.83 7.30 -29.82
N ILE A 66 -18.38 8.02 -30.79
CA ILE A 66 -18.03 9.43 -31.07
C ILE A 66 -18.95 10.33 -30.24
N VAL A 67 -18.37 11.23 -29.44
CA VAL A 67 -19.13 12.24 -28.71
C VAL A 67 -19.32 13.45 -29.63
N TYR A 68 -20.55 13.67 -30.08
CA TYR A 68 -20.85 14.78 -31.00
C TYR A 68 -20.76 16.14 -30.28
N ALA A 69 -20.07 17.09 -30.89
CA ALA A 69 -19.97 18.47 -30.41
C ALA A 69 -21.35 19.15 -30.39
N ASN A 70 -22.23 18.79 -31.33
CA ASN A 70 -23.62 19.22 -31.35
C ASN A 70 -24.57 18.00 -31.32
N PRO A 71 -25.10 17.61 -30.14
CA PRO A 71 -25.98 16.46 -30.03
C PRO A 71 -27.31 16.62 -30.78
N ARG A 72 -27.66 17.84 -31.23
CA ARG A 72 -28.88 18.09 -32.03
C ARG A 72 -28.77 17.59 -33.46
N LEU A 73 -27.56 17.33 -33.95
CA LEU A 73 -27.35 16.74 -35.28
C LEU A 73 -27.69 15.25 -35.31
N LEU A 74 -27.74 14.61 -34.13
CA LEU A 74 -28.22 13.24 -34.00
C LEU A 74 -29.74 13.27 -34.11
N VAL A 75 -30.27 12.81 -35.24
CA VAL A 75 -31.71 12.68 -35.46
C VAL A 75 -32.29 11.82 -34.33
N PRO A 76 -33.24 12.33 -33.51
CA PRO A 76 -33.83 11.53 -32.45
C PRO A 76 -34.49 10.30 -33.07
N PRO A 77 -34.24 9.09 -32.54
CA PRO A 77 -34.82 7.89 -33.10
C PRO A 77 -36.35 8.02 -33.12
N PRO A 78 -37.01 7.66 -34.23
CA PRO A 78 -38.46 7.66 -34.26
C PRO A 78 -38.98 6.62 -33.26
N THR A 79 -39.94 7.03 -32.43
CA THR A 79 -40.89 6.23 -31.62
C THR A 79 -40.55 5.88 -30.16
N LYS A 80 -41.24 6.65 -29.29
CA LYS A 80 -42.00 6.33 -28.07
C LYS A 80 -42.20 4.85 -27.69
N THR A 81 -41.16 4.15 -27.28
CA THR A 81 -41.33 3.01 -26.36
C THR A 81 -40.55 3.33 -25.10
N ASP A 82 -41.29 3.57 -24.01
CA ASP A 82 -40.87 4.12 -22.70
C ASP A 82 -39.97 3.16 -21.88
N THR A 83 -38.98 2.55 -22.51
CA THR A 83 -37.93 1.80 -21.81
C THR A 83 -36.88 2.80 -21.33
N GLU A 84 -37.02 3.23 -20.07
CA GLU A 84 -36.32 4.36 -19.43
C GLU A 84 -34.78 4.27 -19.33
N ASP A 85 -34.13 3.23 -19.85
CA ASP A 85 -32.66 3.04 -19.73
C ASP A 85 -31.91 2.86 -21.07
N GLY A 86 -32.59 3.13 -22.20
CA GLY A 86 -31.98 3.01 -23.53
C GLY A 86 -31.07 4.20 -23.86
N ALA A 87 -29.77 4.09 -23.58
CA ALA A 87 -28.77 5.01 -24.12
C ALA A 87 -28.97 5.19 -25.64
N ARG A 88 -29.10 6.43 -26.10
CA ARG A 88 -29.29 6.73 -27.53
C ARG A 88 -28.12 6.14 -28.32
N PRO A 89 -28.34 5.49 -29.46
CA PRO A 89 -27.25 4.99 -30.30
C PRO A 89 -26.39 6.18 -30.73
N SER A 90 -25.21 6.31 -30.13
CA SER A 90 -24.18 7.23 -30.60
C SER A 90 -23.53 6.58 -31.82
N PRO A 91 -23.15 7.33 -32.86
CA PRO A 91 -22.34 6.76 -33.93
C PRO A 91 -21.02 6.24 -33.36
N GLU A 92 -20.66 5.05 -33.82
CA GLU A 92 -19.48 4.31 -33.37
C GLU A 92 -18.62 3.98 -34.60
N PHE A 93 -17.32 3.84 -34.38
CA PHE A 93 -16.40 3.32 -35.39
C PHE A 93 -15.49 2.27 -34.78
N VAL A 94 -15.07 1.32 -35.62
CA VAL A 94 -14.16 0.25 -35.22
C VAL A 94 -12.73 0.74 -35.41
N VAL A 95 -11.94 0.69 -34.36
CA VAL A 95 -10.50 0.97 -34.39
C VAL A 95 -9.75 -0.34 -34.27
N GLU A 96 -8.97 -0.67 -35.30
CA GLU A 96 -8.05 -1.81 -35.28
C GLU A 96 -6.61 -1.30 -35.18
N LEU A 97 -5.91 -1.73 -34.14
CA LEU A 97 -4.51 -1.40 -33.90
C LEU A 97 -3.70 -2.67 -33.78
N ALA A 98 -2.57 -2.72 -34.47
CA ALA A 98 -1.65 -3.84 -34.43
C ALA A 98 -0.21 -3.34 -34.26
N LEU A 99 0.54 -4.03 -33.39
CA LEU A 99 1.96 -3.90 -33.21
C LEU A 99 2.67 -5.06 -33.90
N SER A 100 3.86 -4.81 -34.44
CA SER A 100 4.68 -5.88 -35.01
C SER A 100 5.30 -6.77 -33.92
N GLN A 101 5.53 -6.23 -32.73
CA GLN A 101 6.18 -6.87 -31.59
C GLN A 101 5.66 -6.29 -30.26
N PRO A 102 5.73 -7.02 -29.14
CA PRO A 102 5.30 -6.50 -27.85
C PRO A 102 6.20 -5.33 -27.42
N LEU A 103 5.61 -4.29 -26.80
CA LEU A 103 6.35 -3.10 -26.37
C LEU A 103 7.44 -3.43 -25.34
N ILE A 104 7.17 -4.41 -24.49
CA ILE A 104 8.11 -4.95 -23.51
C ILE A 104 8.01 -6.49 -23.57
N PRO A 105 9.12 -7.22 -23.71
CA PRO A 105 9.09 -8.68 -23.62
C PRO A 105 8.64 -9.13 -22.22
N ALA A 106 7.85 -10.20 -22.14
CA ALA A 106 7.33 -10.71 -20.86
C ALA A 106 8.42 -11.01 -19.81
N GLU A 107 9.60 -11.47 -20.24
CA GLU A 107 10.77 -11.74 -19.39
C GLU A 107 11.30 -10.47 -18.69
N VAL A 108 11.26 -9.34 -19.40
CA VAL A 108 11.69 -8.04 -18.88
C VAL A 108 10.64 -7.48 -17.92
N VAL A 109 9.35 -7.68 -18.23
CA VAL A 109 8.23 -7.32 -17.34
C VAL A 109 8.29 -8.07 -16.01
N GLU A 110 8.73 -9.34 -16.01
CA GLU A 110 8.89 -10.11 -14.78
C GLU A 110 9.84 -9.43 -13.80
N ASN A 111 10.92 -8.85 -14.31
CA ASN A 111 12.01 -8.25 -13.51
C ASN A 111 11.89 -6.73 -13.31
N GLY A 112 11.10 -6.04 -14.13
CA GLY A 112 10.78 -4.63 -13.96
C GLY A 112 9.51 -4.40 -13.15
N ASN A 113 8.98 -3.18 -13.20
CA ASN A 113 7.78 -2.80 -12.45
C ASN A 113 7.05 -1.64 -13.12
N PHE A 114 5.72 -1.63 -13.04
CA PHE A 114 4.93 -0.46 -13.38
C PHE A 114 4.65 0.34 -12.13
N LEU A 115 4.94 1.63 -12.19
CA LEU A 115 4.76 2.58 -11.13
C LEU A 115 3.65 3.54 -11.50
N THR A 116 2.53 3.40 -10.81
CA THR A 116 1.31 4.18 -11.01
C THR A 116 1.25 5.31 -9.99
N PHE A 117 1.18 6.53 -10.48
CA PHE A 117 1.02 7.75 -9.71
C PHE A 117 -0.38 8.29 -9.90
N ARG A 118 -1.08 8.54 -8.81
CA ARG A 118 -2.32 9.28 -8.80
C ARG A 118 -2.16 10.47 -7.88
N VAL A 119 -2.28 11.66 -8.44
CA VAL A 119 -2.29 12.90 -7.67
C VAL A 119 -3.75 13.21 -7.37
N GLY A 120 -4.10 13.32 -6.09
CA GLY A 120 -5.47 13.63 -5.68
C GLY A 120 -5.76 15.11 -5.86
N ASP A 121 -5.37 15.87 -4.86
CA ASP A 121 -5.57 17.32 -4.81
C ASP A 121 -4.42 18.03 -4.10
N LEU A 122 -4.33 19.33 -4.33
CA LEU A 122 -3.44 20.24 -3.62
C LEU A 122 -4.27 21.37 -3.01
N TYR A 123 -4.18 21.50 -1.69
CA TYR A 123 -4.95 22.48 -0.91
C TYR A 123 -4.27 22.78 0.45
N PRO A 124 -4.59 23.90 1.10
CA PRO A 124 -5.21 25.08 0.51
C PRO A 124 -4.29 25.74 -0.53
N VAL A 125 -4.87 26.55 -1.40
CA VAL A 125 -4.16 27.32 -2.43
C VAL A 125 -4.18 28.81 -2.10
N PRO A 126 -3.27 29.64 -2.66
CA PRO A 126 -3.27 31.08 -2.42
C PRO A 126 -4.62 31.74 -2.76
N ASP A 127 -5.13 32.60 -1.88
CA ASP A 127 -6.43 33.27 -2.03
C ASP A 127 -6.52 34.14 -3.29
N GLU A 128 -5.38 34.71 -3.68
CA GLU A 128 -5.20 35.51 -4.88
C GLU A 128 -5.51 34.75 -6.17
N TRP A 129 -5.46 33.42 -6.19
CA TRP A 129 -5.85 32.65 -7.37
C TRP A 129 -7.37 32.67 -7.55
N THR A 130 -7.85 33.12 -8.70
CA THR A 130 -9.27 33.26 -8.97
C THR A 130 -9.75 32.23 -10.00
N LEU A 131 -11.01 31.81 -9.86
CA LEU A 131 -11.69 30.94 -10.81
C LEU A 131 -12.39 31.71 -11.93
N LYS A 132 -12.18 33.03 -12.00
CA LYS A 132 -12.70 33.85 -13.09
C LYS A 132 -12.14 33.29 -14.40
N GLU A 133 -12.97 33.35 -15.44
CA GLU A 133 -12.56 32.94 -16.78
C GLU A 133 -11.25 33.64 -17.17
N GLY A 134 -10.35 32.89 -17.81
CA GLY A 134 -9.02 33.36 -18.19
C GLY A 134 -9.09 34.68 -18.95
N ASN A 135 -8.57 35.74 -18.36
CA ASN A 135 -8.54 37.07 -18.94
C ASN A 135 -7.10 37.57 -18.90
N GLU A 136 -6.56 37.96 -20.04
CA GLU A 136 -5.19 38.48 -20.17
C GLU A 136 -4.93 39.71 -19.30
N LYS A 137 -5.98 40.49 -18.99
CA LYS A 137 -5.89 41.65 -18.11
C LYS A 137 -5.81 41.29 -16.62
N ASP A 138 -6.17 40.06 -16.26
CA ASP A 138 -6.20 39.55 -14.89
C ASP A 138 -5.33 38.29 -14.78
N LEU A 139 -4.05 38.50 -14.45
CA LEU A 139 -3.04 37.45 -14.20
C LEU A 139 -3.42 36.50 -13.05
N ASN A 140 -4.52 36.74 -12.33
CA ASN A 140 -5.01 35.83 -11.31
C ASN A 140 -6.19 34.97 -11.77
N SER A 141 -6.63 35.12 -13.02
CA SER A 141 -7.71 34.30 -13.61
C SER A 141 -7.26 32.86 -13.90
N ASN A 142 -8.20 31.99 -14.28
CA ASN A 142 -7.96 30.57 -14.56
C ASN A 142 -7.25 30.35 -15.93
N MET A 143 -6.07 30.96 -16.07
CA MET A 143 -5.20 30.93 -17.26
C MET A 143 -4.01 29.97 -17.11
N TYR A 144 -3.87 29.32 -15.95
CA TYR A 144 -2.74 28.46 -15.66
C TYR A 144 -3.11 26.96 -15.73
N THR A 145 -2.09 26.15 -15.95
CA THR A 145 -2.08 24.71 -15.71
C THR A 145 -1.02 24.41 -14.66
N TYR A 146 -1.26 23.39 -13.86
CA TYR A 146 -0.33 22.99 -12.81
C TYR A 146 0.29 21.64 -13.13
N SER A 147 1.58 21.50 -12.84
CA SER A 147 2.32 20.27 -13.08
C SER A 147 3.08 19.83 -11.84
N LEU A 148 3.24 18.52 -11.68
CA LEU A 148 4.12 17.92 -10.68
C LEU A 148 5.24 17.17 -11.38
N SER A 149 6.48 17.48 -11.04
CA SER A 149 7.68 16.91 -11.65
C SER A 149 8.58 16.28 -10.61
N PHE A 150 9.07 15.07 -10.85
CA PHE A 150 9.99 14.42 -9.92
C PHE A 150 10.90 13.42 -10.65
N PRO A 151 12.12 13.18 -10.15
CA PRO A 151 13.06 12.27 -10.79
C PRO A 151 12.79 10.81 -10.39
N ILE A 152 12.87 9.92 -11.37
CA ILE A 152 12.87 8.46 -11.18
C ILE A 152 14.14 7.89 -11.82
N PRO A 153 14.79 6.89 -11.21
CA PRO A 153 15.91 6.20 -11.86
C PRO A 153 15.52 5.64 -13.23
N SER A 154 16.45 5.74 -14.19
CA SER A 154 16.27 5.19 -15.53
C SER A 154 17.40 4.21 -15.86
N GLU A 155 17.33 3.56 -17.02
CA GLU A 155 18.34 2.63 -17.52
C GLU A 155 19.65 3.36 -17.89
N SER A 156 19.54 4.45 -18.66
CA SER A 156 20.66 5.35 -18.89
C SER A 156 21.05 6.04 -17.58
N SER A 157 22.32 6.39 -17.42
CA SER A 157 22.91 6.86 -16.15
C SER A 157 22.24 8.09 -15.51
N PHE A 158 21.31 8.74 -16.20
CA PHE A 158 20.62 9.92 -15.71
C PHE A 158 19.26 9.57 -15.11
N GLU A 159 18.91 10.28 -14.04
CA GLU A 159 17.56 10.24 -13.52
C GLU A 159 16.61 10.82 -14.57
N ARG A 160 15.51 10.11 -14.80
CA ARG A 160 14.48 10.54 -15.73
C ARG A 160 13.47 11.38 -14.96
N MET A 161 13.26 12.61 -15.39
CA MET A 161 12.23 13.48 -14.84
C MET A 161 10.86 13.08 -15.39
N ILE A 162 9.91 12.81 -14.50
CA ILE A 162 8.52 12.49 -14.80
C ILE A 162 7.68 13.71 -14.47
N THR A 163 6.88 14.18 -15.42
CA THR A 163 5.96 15.31 -15.25
C THR A 163 4.52 14.83 -15.37
N ILE A 164 3.70 15.14 -14.37
CA ILE A 164 2.25 14.92 -14.35
C ILE A 164 1.57 16.27 -14.65
N PRO A 165 1.12 16.49 -15.90
CA PRO A 165 0.54 17.77 -16.32
C PRO A 165 -0.96 17.87 -15.99
N ASN A 166 -1.57 18.98 -16.42
CA ASN A 166 -3.02 19.18 -16.46
C ASN A 166 -3.71 19.22 -15.08
N GLY A 167 -3.02 19.70 -14.05
CA GLY A 167 -3.67 20.12 -12.82
C GLY A 167 -4.52 21.36 -13.10
N MET A 168 -5.76 21.38 -12.61
CA MET A 168 -6.72 22.46 -12.80
C MET A 168 -7.21 23.01 -11.47
N LEU A 169 -7.29 24.35 -11.37
CA LEU A 169 -7.89 25.02 -10.23
C LEU A 169 -9.41 24.83 -10.26
N VAL A 170 -9.96 24.22 -9.21
CA VAL A 170 -11.38 23.94 -9.06
C VAL A 170 -11.89 24.45 -7.72
N THR A 171 -13.18 24.78 -7.67
CA THR A 171 -13.91 24.99 -6.40
C THR A 171 -14.45 23.64 -5.96
N THR A 172 -14.36 23.32 -4.68
CA THR A 172 -15.02 22.13 -4.15
C THR A 172 -15.64 22.46 -2.80
N GLU A 173 -16.74 21.77 -2.49
CA GLU A 173 -17.33 21.77 -1.16
C GLU A 173 -16.35 21.14 -0.16
N PRO A 174 -16.15 21.73 1.06
CA PRO A 174 -15.22 21.25 2.08
C PRO A 174 -15.18 19.73 2.13
N PRO A 175 -13.99 19.11 2.03
CA PRO A 175 -13.94 17.66 2.14
C PRO A 175 -14.46 17.32 3.54
N ALA A 176 -15.37 16.35 3.66
CA ALA A 176 -15.80 15.85 4.96
C ALA A 176 -14.55 15.57 5.79
N ASP A 177 -14.38 16.35 6.87
CA ASP A 177 -13.11 16.64 7.55
C ASP A 177 -12.02 15.58 7.31
N PRO A 178 -11.03 15.83 6.44
CA PRO A 178 -9.97 14.90 6.26
C PRO A 178 -9.04 15.05 7.45
N ASP A 179 -9.10 14.09 8.38
CA ASP A 179 -8.36 14.05 9.63
C ASP A 179 -6.93 14.63 9.46
N PRO A 180 -6.71 15.90 9.88
CA PRO A 180 -5.42 16.56 9.70
C PRO A 180 -4.33 15.90 10.56
N SER A 181 -4.72 14.99 11.48
CA SER A 181 -3.82 14.23 12.33
C SER A 181 -3.32 12.92 11.72
N ALA A 182 -3.61 12.64 10.44
CA ALA A 182 -3.01 11.54 9.69
C ALA A 182 -1.84 11.98 8.77
N PRO A 183 -0.72 12.55 9.29
CA PRO A 183 0.42 12.95 8.47
C PRO A 183 1.23 11.74 7.99
N ASN A 184 0.93 10.54 8.48
CA ASN A 184 1.69 9.35 8.14
C ASN A 184 1.18 8.73 6.84
N PRO A 185 2.07 8.42 5.88
CA PRO A 185 1.69 7.72 4.67
C PRO A 185 1.04 6.38 5.02
N VAL A 186 -0.16 6.16 4.51
CA VAL A 186 -0.87 4.89 4.60
C VAL A 186 -0.23 3.91 3.64
N LEU A 187 0.23 2.78 4.18
CA LEU A 187 0.85 1.72 3.39
C LEU A 187 -0.21 0.90 2.68
N VAL A 188 -0.05 0.75 1.37
CA VAL A 188 -0.89 -0.16 0.58
C VAL A 188 -0.21 -1.50 0.50
N LEU A 189 -0.79 -2.48 1.19
CA LEU A 189 -0.30 -3.85 1.23
C LEU A 189 -0.94 -4.68 0.12
N MET A 190 -0.14 -5.51 -0.53
CA MET A 190 -0.64 -6.55 -1.42
C MET A 190 -1.57 -7.48 -0.63
N PRO A 191 -2.72 -7.90 -1.17
CA PRO A 191 -3.61 -8.85 -0.52
C PRO A 191 -2.84 -10.08 -0.03
N LYS A 192 -3.19 -10.59 1.16
CA LYS A 192 -2.55 -11.81 1.66
C LYS A 192 -3.01 -12.93 0.73
N PRO A 193 -2.11 -13.70 0.09
CA PRO A 193 -2.55 -14.88 -0.63
C PRO A 193 -3.31 -15.72 0.39
N GLU A 194 -4.60 -15.93 0.15
CA GLU A 194 -5.41 -16.81 0.98
C GLU A 194 -4.66 -18.14 0.97
N ALA A 195 -4.10 -18.51 2.13
CA ALA A 195 -3.49 -19.81 2.25
C ALA A 195 -4.61 -20.78 1.92
N ARG A 196 -4.53 -21.45 0.76
CA ARG A 196 -5.39 -22.58 0.42
C ARG A 196 -5.14 -23.62 1.50
N GLY A 197 -5.85 -23.45 2.61
CA GLY A 197 -5.88 -24.37 3.70
C GLY A 197 -6.31 -25.68 3.10
N SER A 198 -5.52 -26.70 3.38
CA SER A 198 -5.80 -28.10 3.19
C SER A 198 -7.18 -28.46 3.76
N ARG A 199 -8.25 -28.12 3.03
CA ARG A 199 -9.55 -28.77 3.17
C ARG A 199 -9.50 -30.02 2.30
N ALA A 200 -8.63 -30.93 2.73
CA ALA A 200 -8.67 -32.30 2.26
C ALA A 200 -9.89 -32.98 2.89
N ALA A 201 -10.70 -33.58 2.03
CA ALA A 201 -11.53 -34.75 2.30
C ALA A 201 -12.52 -34.67 3.49
N ALA A 202 -13.73 -34.20 3.20
CA ALA A 202 -14.91 -34.92 3.68
C ALA A 202 -15.71 -35.34 2.42
N ALA A 203 -15.52 -36.60 2.06
CA ALA A 203 -16.28 -37.28 1.04
C ALA A 203 -17.76 -37.34 1.44
N THR A 204 -18.66 -37.14 0.48
CA THR A 204 -19.91 -37.89 0.46
C THR A 204 -20.29 -38.12 -0.99
N SER A 205 -19.98 -39.34 -1.41
CA SER A 205 -20.51 -40.01 -2.59
C SER A 205 -22.03 -40.14 -2.50
N SER A 206 -22.73 -39.78 -3.55
CA SER A 206 -23.97 -40.45 -3.93
C SER A 206 -24.12 -40.40 -5.44
N ASP A 207 -23.70 -41.49 -6.07
CA ASP A 207 -24.18 -41.95 -7.38
C ASP A 207 -25.70 -42.14 -7.33
N THR A 208 -26.41 -41.63 -8.34
CA THR A 208 -27.61 -42.29 -8.88
C THR A 208 -27.78 -41.87 -10.35
N PRO A 209 -27.99 -42.82 -11.29
CA PRO A 209 -28.18 -42.53 -12.70
C PRO A 209 -29.67 -42.55 -13.13
N GLU A 210 -29.88 -42.05 -14.36
CA GLU A 210 -31.04 -42.22 -15.26
C GLU A 210 -32.36 -41.47 -15.00
N GLY A 211 -32.82 -40.78 -16.07
CA GLY A 211 -34.14 -41.10 -16.64
C GLY A 211 -35.22 -40.01 -16.68
N ALA A 212 -35.43 -39.48 -17.90
CA ALA A 212 -36.73 -39.14 -18.52
C ALA A 212 -37.57 -37.92 -18.05
N SER A 213 -37.84 -37.08 -19.06
CA SER A 213 -39.06 -36.32 -19.41
C SER A 213 -39.93 -35.66 -18.33
N GLY A 214 -40.15 -34.36 -18.55
CA GLY A 214 -41.50 -33.83 -18.75
C GLY A 214 -42.20 -33.15 -17.58
N THR A 215 -43.00 -32.15 -17.94
CA THR A 215 -44.08 -31.46 -17.20
C THR A 215 -43.73 -30.33 -16.22
N ALA A 216 -44.07 -29.13 -16.69
CA ALA A 216 -44.87 -28.07 -16.05
C ALA A 216 -45.06 -28.10 -14.52
N GLY A 217 -44.87 -26.94 -13.90
CA GLY A 217 -45.58 -26.61 -12.67
C GLY A 217 -44.88 -25.64 -11.73
N THR A 218 -45.38 -24.41 -11.74
CA THR A 218 -45.80 -23.70 -10.51
C THR A 218 -44.73 -23.14 -9.57
N SER A 219 -44.57 -21.83 -9.65
CA SER A 219 -43.98 -20.95 -8.64
C SER A 219 -44.75 -21.03 -7.31
N PRO A 220 -44.08 -21.05 -6.14
CA PRO A 220 -44.73 -20.79 -4.87
C PRO A 220 -44.61 -19.29 -4.47
N PRO A 221 -45.53 -18.82 -3.62
CA PRO A 221 -45.79 -17.40 -3.40
C PRO A 221 -44.85 -16.76 -2.39
N ALA A 222 -44.74 -15.44 -2.52
CA ALA A 222 -44.26 -14.55 -1.48
C ALA A 222 -45.21 -14.63 -0.27
N ASP A 223 -44.63 -14.77 0.92
CA ASP A 223 -45.35 -14.59 2.18
C ASP A 223 -44.70 -13.47 2.98
N GLU A 224 -45.55 -12.51 3.32
CA GLU A 224 -45.30 -11.32 4.10
C GLU A 224 -45.00 -11.70 5.56
N SER A 225 -44.12 -10.92 6.19
CA SER A 225 -44.09 -10.83 7.64
C SER A 225 -43.75 -9.40 8.03
N ALA A 226 -44.82 -8.62 8.16
CA ALA A 226 -44.82 -7.28 8.72
C ALA A 226 -44.50 -7.33 10.23
N VAL A 227 -43.51 -6.55 10.65
CA VAL A 227 -43.39 -6.06 12.02
C VAL A 227 -43.48 -4.54 11.95
N GLY A 228 -44.64 -4.03 12.35
CA GLY A 228 -44.92 -2.61 12.44
C GLY A 228 -44.22 -1.98 13.64
N THR A 229 -43.46 -0.92 13.37
CA THR A 229 -42.99 0.01 14.39
C THR A 229 -43.81 1.29 14.24
N ALA A 230 -44.55 1.62 15.30
CA ALA A 230 -45.49 2.72 15.35
C ALA A 230 -44.83 4.09 15.06
N ALA A 231 -45.45 4.83 14.13
CA ALA A 231 -45.12 6.21 13.83
C ALA A 231 -45.62 7.12 14.96
N ALA A 232 -44.70 7.80 15.64
CA ALA A 232 -44.99 8.91 16.51
C ALA A 232 -45.17 10.20 15.68
N ALA A 233 -46.17 10.99 16.06
CA ALA A 233 -46.58 12.23 15.39
C ALA A 233 -45.48 13.32 15.42
N PRO A 234 -45.45 14.22 14.42
CA PRO A 234 -44.44 15.28 14.32
C PRO A 234 -44.73 16.42 15.31
N THR A 235 -43.78 16.68 16.20
CA THR A 235 -43.72 17.90 17.02
C THR A 235 -43.32 19.10 16.16
N PRO A 236 -43.92 20.29 16.37
CA PRO A 236 -43.67 21.46 15.53
C PRO A 236 -42.44 22.26 16.01
N ALA A 237 -41.64 22.69 15.03
CA ALA A 237 -40.79 23.87 15.06
C ALA A 237 -39.64 23.92 16.09
N GLU A 238 -38.64 23.05 15.91
CA GLU A 238 -37.28 23.39 16.31
C GLU A 238 -36.61 24.10 15.12
N LYS A 239 -36.37 25.39 15.31
CA LYS A 239 -35.72 26.30 14.36
C LYS A 239 -34.29 25.80 14.16
N VAL A 240 -34.08 24.94 13.16
CA VAL A 240 -32.76 24.51 12.69
C VAL A 240 -31.96 25.77 12.36
N GLU A 241 -31.09 26.12 13.28
CA GLU A 241 -30.10 27.17 13.14
C GLU A 241 -29.24 26.79 11.94
N ARG A 242 -29.46 27.46 10.80
CA ARG A 242 -28.68 27.27 9.58
C ARG A 242 -27.21 27.31 9.96
N SER A 243 -26.55 26.17 9.81
CA SER A 243 -25.11 26.03 9.98
C SER A 243 -24.40 27.14 9.21
N PRO A 244 -23.32 27.72 9.77
CA PRO A 244 -22.60 28.81 9.14
C PRO A 244 -22.25 28.41 7.71
N LEU A 245 -22.51 29.33 6.78
CA LEU A 245 -22.31 29.24 5.34
C LEU A 245 -21.17 28.29 4.99
N SER A 246 -21.46 27.22 4.25
CA SER A 246 -20.46 26.29 3.73
C SER A 246 -19.45 27.08 2.88
N GLU A 247 -18.33 27.48 3.48
CA GLU A 247 -17.28 28.20 2.80
C GLU A 247 -16.71 27.29 1.72
N THR A 248 -16.97 27.63 0.46
CA THR A 248 -16.38 26.95 -0.69
C THR A 248 -14.89 27.22 -0.71
N TYR A 249 -14.06 26.19 -0.81
CA TYR A 249 -12.61 26.35 -0.88
C TYR A 249 -12.08 25.99 -2.27
N LYS A 250 -10.90 26.54 -2.58
CA LYS A 250 -10.21 26.33 -3.84
C LYS A 250 -9.17 25.22 -3.68
N ARG A 251 -9.04 24.35 -4.67
CA ARG A 251 -7.99 23.33 -4.73
C ARG A 251 -7.53 23.11 -6.17
N ILE A 252 -6.32 22.58 -6.33
CA ILE A 252 -5.91 22.03 -7.63
C ILE A 252 -6.26 20.55 -7.62
N SER A 253 -6.88 20.08 -8.71
CA SER A 253 -7.19 18.66 -8.91
C SER A 253 -6.55 18.14 -10.19
N TRP A 254 -6.11 16.88 -10.15
CA TRP A 254 -5.64 16.14 -11.31
C TRP A 254 -6.60 14.99 -11.57
N ALA A 255 -7.14 14.93 -12.79
CA ALA A 255 -8.09 13.87 -13.15
C ALA A 255 -7.40 12.56 -13.56
N ALA A 256 -6.17 12.65 -14.07
CA ALA A 256 -5.48 11.53 -14.70
C ALA A 256 -4.56 10.78 -13.73
N THR A 257 -4.54 9.45 -13.89
CA THR A 257 -3.51 8.58 -13.31
C THR A 257 -2.34 8.49 -14.29
N HIS A 258 -1.12 8.51 -13.79
CA HIS A 258 0.11 8.47 -14.59
C HIS A 258 0.88 7.18 -14.31
N ILE A 259 1.16 6.38 -15.34
CA ILE A 259 1.85 5.09 -15.25
C ILE A 259 3.23 5.23 -15.86
N VAL A 260 4.26 4.87 -15.11
CA VAL A 260 5.66 4.89 -15.52
C VAL A 260 6.21 3.48 -15.50
N TRP A 261 6.82 3.06 -16.61
CA TRP A 261 7.53 1.79 -16.66
C TRP A 261 8.94 1.93 -16.08
N MET A 262 9.29 1.06 -15.14
CA MET A 262 10.64 0.95 -14.59
C MET A 262 11.30 -0.34 -15.08
N PRO A 263 12.32 -0.26 -15.95
CA PRO A 263 13.07 -1.44 -16.37
C PRO A 263 13.79 -2.09 -15.17
N PRO A 264 14.23 -3.36 -15.27
CA PRO A 264 14.86 -4.08 -14.17
C PRO A 264 16.03 -3.32 -13.51
N GLU A 265 16.86 -2.67 -14.31
CA GLU A 265 18.00 -1.87 -13.82
C GLU A 265 17.54 -0.64 -13.03
N ALA A 266 16.51 0.05 -13.50
CA ALA A 266 15.91 1.19 -12.80
C ALA A 266 15.30 0.76 -11.47
N VAL A 267 14.67 -0.43 -11.40
CA VAL A 267 14.15 -0.98 -10.14
C VAL A 267 15.27 -1.21 -9.13
N VAL A 268 16.43 -1.73 -9.56
CA VAL A 268 17.61 -1.90 -8.69
C VAL A 268 18.11 -0.56 -8.19
N ARG A 269 18.33 0.42 -9.08
CA ARG A 269 18.76 1.78 -8.71
C ARG A 269 17.77 2.48 -7.80
N PHE A 270 16.46 2.27 -8.02
CA PHE A 270 15.41 2.81 -7.16
C PHE A 270 15.49 2.23 -5.75
N ARG A 271 15.71 0.92 -5.61
CA ARG A 271 15.98 0.31 -4.30
C ARG A 271 17.23 0.90 -3.66
N GLU A 272 18.34 1.01 -4.39
CA GLU A 272 19.59 1.58 -3.88
C GLU A 272 19.41 3.03 -3.39
N ARG A 273 18.68 3.85 -4.16
CA ARG A 273 18.33 5.21 -3.77
C ARG A 273 17.52 5.24 -2.47
N ILE A 274 16.50 4.39 -2.34
CA ILE A 274 15.72 4.29 -1.10
C ILE A 274 16.61 3.83 0.07
N LEU A 275 17.53 2.89 -0.15
CA LEU A 275 18.47 2.41 0.88
C LEU A 275 19.46 3.48 1.32
N SER A 276 19.87 4.36 0.41
CA SER A 276 20.68 5.53 0.74
C SER A 276 19.91 6.61 1.51
N LYS A 277 18.61 6.40 1.79
CA LYS A 277 17.70 7.34 2.47
C LYS A 277 17.62 8.70 1.76
N VAL A 278 17.84 8.71 0.45
CA VAL A 278 17.69 9.91 -0.37
C VAL A 278 16.20 10.13 -0.60
N GLN A 279 15.67 11.19 -0.01
CA GLN A 279 14.29 11.62 -0.23
C GLN A 279 14.10 12.04 -1.69
N THR A 280 12.88 11.88 -2.19
CA THR A 280 12.55 12.31 -3.55
C THR A 280 11.79 13.62 -3.49
N ASP A 281 12.37 14.63 -4.13
CA ASP A 281 11.78 15.94 -4.26
C ASP A 281 10.74 15.91 -5.39
N VAL A 282 9.50 16.24 -5.05
CA VAL A 282 8.40 16.46 -5.98
C VAL A 282 8.21 17.95 -6.15
N GLU A 283 8.51 18.44 -7.33
CA GLU A 283 8.43 19.83 -7.70
C GLU A 283 7.04 20.16 -8.24
N PHE A 284 6.42 21.20 -7.70
CA PHE A 284 5.17 21.77 -8.17
C PHE A 284 5.45 23.03 -8.98
N THR A 285 4.98 23.06 -10.22
CA THR A 285 5.08 24.23 -11.10
C THR A 285 3.70 24.70 -11.54
N ARG A 286 3.62 26.01 -11.77
CA ARG A 286 2.48 26.67 -12.39
C ARG A 286 2.95 27.24 -13.73
N ASP A 287 2.30 26.81 -14.80
CA ASP A 287 2.62 27.19 -16.17
C ASP A 287 1.39 27.82 -16.84
N LEU A 288 1.58 28.71 -17.81
CA LEU A 288 0.47 29.29 -18.56
C LEU A 288 -0.14 28.24 -19.51
N GLN A 289 -1.47 28.25 -19.64
CA GLN A 289 -2.14 27.42 -20.64
C GLN A 289 -1.64 27.81 -22.05
N PRO A 290 -1.55 26.86 -23.00
CA PRO A 290 -1.02 27.13 -24.34
C PRO A 290 -1.66 28.31 -25.07
N ARG A 291 -2.96 28.57 -24.83
CA ARG A 291 -3.70 29.71 -25.40
C ARG A 291 -3.27 31.09 -24.88
N PHE A 292 -2.52 31.13 -23.77
CA PHE A 292 -1.98 32.33 -23.16
C PHE A 292 -0.44 32.35 -23.17
N ALA A 293 0.20 31.56 -24.04
CA ALA A 293 1.65 31.45 -24.10
C ALA A 293 2.37 32.78 -24.44
N HIS A 294 1.64 33.78 -24.95
CA HIS A 294 2.15 35.14 -25.21
C HIS A 294 2.24 36.01 -23.95
N VAL A 295 1.60 35.62 -22.85
CA VAL A 295 1.64 36.35 -21.58
C VAL A 295 2.92 35.95 -20.82
N ILE A 296 3.58 36.91 -20.18
CA ILE A 296 4.76 36.64 -19.34
C ILE A 296 4.33 36.61 -17.88
N ASP A 297 4.49 35.47 -17.21
CA ASP A 297 4.22 35.33 -15.78
C ASP A 297 5.43 35.73 -14.94
N THR A 298 5.44 36.98 -14.46
CA THR A 298 6.49 37.49 -13.56
C THR A 298 6.50 36.80 -12.20
N ASN A 299 5.41 36.13 -11.81
CA ASN A 299 5.28 35.47 -10.51
C ASN A 299 5.49 33.95 -10.56
N ALA A 300 5.85 33.36 -11.70
CA ALA A 300 5.98 31.91 -11.85
C ALA A 300 6.90 31.27 -10.78
N GLN A 301 8.02 31.92 -10.47
CA GLN A 301 8.96 31.44 -9.45
C GLN A 301 8.42 31.57 -8.02
N LYS A 302 7.55 32.57 -7.75
CA LYS A 302 6.91 32.74 -6.42
C LYS A 302 6.00 31.55 -6.08
N TYR A 303 5.36 30.96 -7.09
CA TYR A 303 4.43 29.84 -6.94
C TYR A 303 5.06 28.48 -7.26
N ARG A 304 6.39 28.39 -7.23
CA ARG A 304 7.08 27.10 -7.34
C ARG A 304 7.14 26.46 -5.97
N GLY A 305 6.63 25.24 -5.88
CA GLY A 305 6.58 24.46 -4.64
C GLY A 305 7.46 23.23 -4.73
N ARG A 306 7.83 22.68 -3.58
CA ARG A 306 8.52 21.39 -3.48
C ARG A 306 8.02 20.61 -2.28
N ALA A 307 7.65 19.36 -2.51
CA ALA A 307 7.28 18.42 -1.47
C ALA A 307 8.33 17.31 -1.40
N THR A 308 8.72 16.88 -0.20
CA THR A 308 9.63 15.75 -0.02
C THR A 308 8.85 14.47 0.26
N VAL A 309 9.19 13.41 -0.46
CA VAL A 309 8.55 12.10 -0.31
C VAL A 309 9.58 11.06 0.10
N ASP A 310 9.28 10.37 1.21
CA ASP A 310 10.07 9.23 1.68
C ASP A 310 9.50 7.92 1.14
N PHE A 311 10.28 7.25 0.30
CA PHE A 311 9.93 5.95 -0.29
C PHE A 311 10.42 4.75 0.54
N SER A 312 11.00 4.97 1.73
CA SER A 312 11.53 3.91 2.61
C SER A 312 10.53 2.80 2.89
N CYS A 313 9.24 3.12 3.02
CA CYS A 313 8.21 2.13 3.30
C CYS A 313 7.95 1.16 2.14
N LEU A 314 8.33 1.49 0.90
CA LEU A 314 8.20 0.59 -0.25
C LEU A 314 9.15 -0.61 -0.16
N LEU A 315 10.17 -0.55 0.69
CA LEU A 315 11.05 -1.68 0.98
C LEU A 315 10.44 -2.68 1.97
N PHE A 316 9.28 -2.39 2.56
CA PHE A 316 8.64 -3.37 3.44
C PHE A 316 8.04 -4.53 2.63
N PRO A 317 8.17 -5.79 3.11
CA PRO A 317 7.64 -6.93 2.38
C PRO A 317 6.14 -6.80 2.11
N ARG A 318 5.74 -7.01 0.85
CA ARG A 318 4.34 -6.88 0.36
C ARG A 318 3.78 -5.46 0.33
N VAL A 319 4.55 -4.43 0.67
CA VAL A 319 4.10 -3.07 0.35
C VAL A 319 4.21 -2.89 -1.15
N ILE A 320 3.09 -2.54 -1.76
CA ILE A 320 2.99 -2.21 -3.18
C ILE A 320 2.82 -0.70 -3.37
N GLY A 321 2.40 0.05 -2.36
CA GLY A 321 2.24 1.48 -2.53
C GLY A 321 2.25 2.26 -1.23
N ILE A 322 2.31 3.57 -1.39
CA ILE A 322 2.15 4.55 -0.33
C ILE A 322 1.08 5.55 -0.76
N LYS A 323 0.22 5.94 0.18
CA LYS A 323 -0.78 6.98 -0.01
C LYS A 323 -0.61 8.01 1.08
N GLY A 324 -0.48 9.27 0.74
CA GLY A 324 -0.18 10.27 1.76
C GLY A 324 -0.35 11.69 1.29
N ARG A 325 -0.36 12.58 2.27
CA ARG A 325 -0.34 14.02 2.06
C ARG A 325 1.04 14.53 2.41
N HIS A 326 1.63 15.28 1.50
CA HIS A 326 2.98 15.79 1.63
C HIS A 326 2.91 17.31 1.71
N ALA A 327 3.51 17.88 2.75
CA ALA A 327 3.59 19.33 2.90
C ALA A 327 4.40 19.92 1.73
N LEU A 328 3.89 21.01 1.17
CA LEU A 328 4.55 21.74 0.11
C LEU A 328 5.33 22.90 0.72
N ASP A 329 6.62 22.97 0.44
CA ASP A 329 7.50 24.08 0.81
C ASP A 329 7.75 24.97 -0.41
N GLY A 330 8.11 26.25 -0.18
CA GLY A 330 8.53 27.14 -1.27
C GLY A 330 9.91 26.73 -1.80
N VAL A 331 10.09 26.82 -3.12
CA VAL A 331 11.43 26.68 -3.71
C VAL A 331 12.12 28.03 -3.61
N GLU A 332 13.12 28.12 -2.73
CA GLU A 332 13.99 29.29 -2.73
C GLU A 332 14.70 29.34 -4.09
N PRO A 333 14.64 30.46 -4.82
CA PRO A 333 15.43 30.60 -6.03
C PRO A 333 16.88 30.33 -5.64
N PRO A 334 17.66 29.59 -6.45
CA PRO A 334 19.05 29.31 -6.13
C PRO A 334 19.70 30.65 -5.84
N SER A 335 19.97 30.90 -4.55
CA SER A 335 20.57 32.15 -4.11
C SER A 335 21.78 32.31 -5.00
N SER A 336 21.80 33.39 -5.78
CA SER A 336 22.92 33.73 -6.62
C SER A 336 24.05 34.11 -5.69
N ALA A 337 24.59 33.12 -4.97
CA ALA A 337 25.83 33.21 -4.27
C ALA A 337 26.82 33.61 -5.37
N PRO A 338 27.46 34.78 -5.25
CA PRO A 338 28.49 35.17 -6.19
C PRO A 338 29.51 34.04 -6.17
N CYS A 339 29.65 33.32 -7.28
CA CYS A 339 30.76 32.40 -7.46
C CYS A 339 32.04 33.22 -7.23
N GLU A 340 32.67 33.03 -6.07
CA GLU A 340 34.05 33.46 -5.90
C GLU A 340 34.87 32.77 -6.98
N PRO A 341 35.56 33.52 -7.87
CA PRO A 341 36.40 32.91 -8.87
C PRO A 341 37.60 32.28 -8.17
N THR A 342 37.56 30.96 -7.96
CA THR A 342 38.75 30.20 -7.57
C THR A 342 39.72 30.22 -8.75
N ASN A 343 40.70 31.12 -8.66
CA ASN A 343 41.88 31.17 -9.51
C ASN A 343 42.69 29.87 -9.39
N ALA A 344 42.65 29.04 -10.45
CA ALA A 344 43.68 28.06 -10.74
C ALA A 344 43.92 28.00 -12.27
N ALA A 345 45.08 28.56 -12.65
CA ALA A 345 45.89 28.47 -13.88
C ALA A 345 45.57 27.38 -14.93
N ALA A 346 45.83 27.50 -16.24
CA ALA A 346 46.36 28.55 -17.11
C ALA A 346 46.30 28.09 -18.61
N ASN A 347 46.34 29.07 -19.52
CA ASN A 347 46.77 29.05 -20.94
C ASN A 347 45.85 28.43 -22.02
N ALA A 348 45.30 29.24 -22.93
CA ALA A 348 46.00 29.82 -24.10
C ALA A 348 45.14 30.84 -24.88
N ALA A 349 45.83 31.86 -25.42
CA ALA A 349 45.46 32.99 -26.29
C ALA A 349 44.44 32.70 -27.42
N VAL A 350 43.67 33.65 -27.97
CA VAL A 350 44.10 34.85 -28.74
C VAL A 350 43.01 35.93 -28.78
N ALA A 351 43.48 37.18 -28.81
CA ALA A 351 42.80 38.47 -28.74
C ALA A 351 41.92 38.88 -29.93
N THR A 352 41.05 39.90 -29.73
CA THR A 352 40.84 41.14 -30.53
C THR A 352 39.74 41.97 -29.80
N ALA A 353 40.04 42.98 -28.98
CA ALA A 353 40.39 44.39 -29.24
C ALA A 353 39.20 45.35 -29.54
N GLY A 354 39.07 46.39 -28.71
CA GLY A 354 38.34 47.65 -28.91
C GLY A 354 37.06 47.79 -28.08
N GLY A 355 36.83 48.80 -27.22
CA GLY A 355 37.56 50.00 -26.81
C GLY A 355 36.63 50.87 -25.93
N THR A 356 37.23 51.66 -25.02
CA THR A 356 36.83 53.01 -24.50
C THR A 356 35.38 53.28 -24.03
N ALA A 357 35.05 54.06 -23.00
CA ALA A 357 35.70 54.77 -21.89
C ALA A 357 34.57 55.52 -21.13
N SER A 358 34.76 55.79 -19.83
CA SER A 358 34.03 56.75 -18.96
C SER A 358 32.53 56.44 -18.69
N THR A 359 31.95 56.67 -17.50
CA THR A 359 32.05 57.85 -16.63
C THR A 359 31.63 57.50 -15.19
N GLU A 360 32.39 58.00 -14.23
CA GLU A 360 32.07 58.06 -12.80
C GLU A 360 30.73 58.75 -12.55
N ARG A 361 29.89 58.17 -11.69
CA ARG A 361 28.93 58.92 -10.87
C ARG A 361 28.58 58.13 -9.61
N GLU A 362 29.12 58.58 -8.49
CA GLU A 362 28.47 58.40 -7.19
C GLU A 362 27.04 58.94 -7.24
N PRO A 363 26.13 58.35 -6.46
CA PRO A 363 25.63 59.16 -5.36
C PRO A 363 25.53 58.41 -4.03
N VAL A 364 26.11 59.05 -3.03
CA VAL A 364 25.75 58.95 -1.62
C VAL A 364 24.25 59.15 -1.46
N SER A 365 23.54 58.12 -0.97
CA SER A 365 22.21 58.31 -0.38
C SER A 365 22.06 57.52 0.91
N ARG A 366 21.43 58.20 1.86
CA ARG A 366 21.46 57.96 3.29
C ARG A 366 20.71 56.69 3.68
N SER A 367 21.37 55.94 4.55
CA SER A 367 20.84 54.87 5.40
C SER A 367 19.56 55.30 6.13
N LYS A 368 18.41 54.92 5.58
CA LYS A 368 17.17 54.77 6.35
C LYS A 368 17.09 53.30 6.75
N LYS A 369 17.31 53.05 8.04
CA LYS A 369 17.13 51.78 8.74
C LYS A 369 15.66 51.36 8.64
N GLY A 370 15.27 50.87 7.46
CA GLY A 370 14.04 50.13 7.25
C GLY A 370 14.16 48.86 8.06
N LYS A 371 13.14 48.61 8.88
CA LYS A 371 12.90 47.33 9.50
C LYS A 371 12.88 46.31 8.36
N ASP A 372 13.97 45.57 8.27
CA ASP A 372 14.16 44.47 7.33
C ASP A 372 13.06 43.47 7.70
N ASP A 373 11.92 43.56 7.01
CA ASP A 373 10.83 42.58 7.05
C ASP A 373 11.40 41.33 6.39
N GLY A 374 12.23 40.66 7.18
CA GLY A 374 13.03 39.54 6.78
C GLY A 374 12.16 38.38 6.36
N ALA A 375 12.76 37.61 5.45
CA ALA A 375 12.31 36.31 5.01
C ALA A 375 10.99 36.35 4.25
N SER A 376 11.12 36.32 2.93
CA SER A 376 10.33 35.56 1.97
C SER A 376 9.69 34.32 2.63
N GLN A 377 8.63 34.52 3.39
CA GLN A 377 7.97 33.46 4.10
C GLN A 377 7.42 32.50 3.05
N ASN A 378 7.78 31.24 3.17
CA ASN A 378 7.32 30.17 2.29
C ASN A 378 5.79 30.17 2.23
N LEU A 379 5.23 30.69 1.14
CA LEU A 379 3.79 30.87 0.93
C LEU A 379 3.02 29.59 1.29
N TYR A 380 3.46 28.46 0.77
CA TYR A 380 2.84 27.15 0.99
C TYR A 380 2.94 26.67 2.44
N ARG A 381 4.05 26.94 3.12
CA ARG A 381 4.24 26.57 4.52
C ARG A 381 3.34 27.39 5.45
N ASN A 382 3.16 28.67 5.15
CA ASN A 382 2.24 29.54 5.89
C ASN A 382 0.78 29.13 5.70
N LEU A 383 0.42 28.74 4.48
CA LEU A 383 -0.92 28.24 4.16
C LEU A 383 -1.16 26.82 4.69
N GLY A 384 -0.11 26.07 5.01
CA GLY A 384 -0.23 24.64 5.32
C GLY A 384 -0.64 23.82 4.10
N THR A 385 -0.21 24.24 2.90
CA THR A 385 -0.52 23.55 1.65
C THR A 385 0.05 22.14 1.65
N VAL A 386 -0.80 21.16 1.36
CA VAL A 386 -0.44 19.76 1.19
C VAL A 386 -0.82 19.28 -0.20
N VAL A 387 0.00 18.39 -0.76
CA VAL A 387 -0.31 17.64 -1.98
C VAL A 387 -0.62 16.19 -1.62
N HIS A 388 -1.78 15.70 -2.05
CA HIS A 388 -2.18 14.31 -1.88
C HIS A 388 -1.66 13.47 -3.04
N MET A 389 -0.85 12.46 -2.72
CA MET A 389 -0.25 11.56 -3.69
C MET A 389 -0.46 10.10 -3.31
N ASP A 390 -0.90 9.32 -4.30
CA ASP A 390 -1.03 7.88 -4.27
C ASP A 390 0.04 7.29 -5.23
N LEU A 391 1.00 6.56 -4.68
CA LEU A 391 2.01 5.84 -5.44
C LEU A 391 1.78 4.34 -5.30
N MET A 392 1.63 3.64 -6.42
CA MET A 392 1.28 2.23 -6.49
C MET A 392 2.18 1.49 -7.49
N LEU A 393 2.97 0.55 -7.01
CA LEU A 393 3.70 -0.43 -7.79
C LEU A 393 2.78 -1.60 -8.14
N GLU A 394 2.96 -2.18 -9.31
CA GLU A 394 2.29 -3.44 -9.67
C GLU A 394 2.83 -4.62 -8.83
N LYS A 395 4.14 -4.62 -8.57
CA LYS A 395 4.83 -5.65 -7.78
C LYS A 395 5.54 -5.03 -6.58
N PRO A 396 5.63 -5.72 -5.42
CA PRO A 396 6.39 -5.19 -4.30
C PRO A 396 7.88 -5.05 -4.67
N LEU A 397 8.55 -4.01 -4.18
CA LEU A 397 9.99 -3.85 -4.46
C LEU A 397 10.79 -5.01 -3.90
N LEU A 398 10.40 -5.61 -2.78
CA LEU A 398 11.06 -6.81 -2.25
C LEU A 398 10.14 -8.03 -2.36
N ASP A 399 10.55 -9.00 -3.19
CA ASP A 399 9.88 -10.29 -3.26
C ASP A 399 10.33 -11.19 -2.09
N LYS A 400 9.35 -11.70 -1.34
CA LYS A 400 9.59 -12.56 -0.17
C LYS A 400 10.38 -13.82 -0.52
N LYS A 401 10.21 -14.36 -1.74
CA LYS A 401 10.92 -15.57 -2.18
C LYS A 401 12.45 -15.36 -2.20
N LYS A 402 12.90 -14.14 -2.49
CA LYS A 402 14.32 -13.78 -2.50
C LYS A 402 14.88 -13.44 -1.12
N LEU A 403 14.02 -13.22 -0.13
CA LEU A 403 14.41 -12.89 1.26
C LEU A 403 14.57 -14.12 2.16
N GLN A 404 14.12 -15.31 1.73
CA GLN A 404 14.45 -16.53 2.47
C GLN A 404 15.96 -16.79 2.31
N PRO A 405 16.70 -17.02 3.42
CA PRO A 405 18.09 -17.42 3.32
C PRO A 405 18.11 -18.68 2.46
N ALA A 406 18.70 -18.59 1.26
CA ALA A 406 18.79 -19.71 0.36
C ALA A 406 19.34 -20.89 1.18
N PRO A 407 18.59 -22.01 1.29
CA PRO A 407 19.04 -23.14 2.10
C PRO A 407 20.41 -23.53 1.59
N HIS A 408 21.41 -23.56 2.48
CA HIS A 408 22.83 -23.80 2.23
C HIS A 408 23.09 -24.72 1.02
N THR A 409 23.11 -24.18 -0.19
CA THR A 409 23.62 -24.88 -1.36
C THR A 409 25.08 -24.51 -1.45
N THR A 410 25.92 -25.53 -1.35
CA THR A 410 27.38 -25.48 -1.12
C THR A 410 28.20 -24.96 -2.30
N LYS A 411 27.62 -24.17 -3.20
CA LYS A 411 28.35 -23.57 -4.32
C LYS A 411 28.05 -22.09 -4.45
N PRO A 412 28.99 -21.19 -4.09
CA PRO A 412 28.85 -19.77 -4.36
C PRO A 412 28.83 -19.55 -5.88
N ARG A 413 27.68 -19.18 -6.44
CA ARG A 413 27.65 -18.59 -7.78
C ARG A 413 28.30 -17.21 -7.67
N SER A 414 29.41 -17.06 -8.38
CA SER A 414 30.15 -15.83 -8.56
C SER A 414 29.25 -14.78 -9.23
N TYR A 415 28.57 -13.97 -8.44
CA TYR A 415 28.02 -12.69 -8.86
C TYR A 415 28.58 -11.62 -7.90
N PRO A 416 29.12 -10.50 -8.42
CA PRO A 416 29.87 -9.53 -7.62
C PRO A 416 29.01 -8.60 -6.73
N PHE A 417 27.75 -8.94 -6.42
CA PHE A 417 26.85 -8.06 -5.66
C PHE A 417 26.13 -8.73 -4.45
N PRO A 418 26.81 -9.14 -3.35
CA PRO A 418 26.12 -9.84 -2.25
C PRO A 418 26.34 -9.24 -0.85
N LEU A 419 26.37 -7.92 -0.66
CA LEU A 419 26.55 -7.36 0.71
C LEU A 419 25.53 -6.33 1.18
N LEU A 420 24.86 -5.58 0.31
CA LEU A 420 24.06 -4.43 0.77
C LEU A 420 22.61 -4.77 1.12
N LEU A 421 22.03 -5.83 0.53
CA LEU A 421 20.62 -6.19 0.75
C LEU A 421 20.35 -7.03 2.01
N ILE A 422 21.38 -7.59 2.64
CA ILE A 422 21.22 -8.48 3.82
C ILE A 422 20.89 -7.68 5.09
N GLN A 423 21.17 -6.37 5.15
CA GLN A 423 20.99 -5.61 6.40
C GLN A 423 19.53 -5.28 6.75
N ILE A 424 18.61 -5.23 5.78
CA ILE A 424 17.25 -4.69 6.02
C ILE A 424 16.29 -5.74 6.57
N THR A 425 16.58 -7.03 6.37
CA THR A 425 15.70 -8.15 6.78
C THR A 425 16.37 -9.13 7.72
N LYS A 426 17.38 -8.68 8.47
CA LYS A 426 17.79 -9.42 9.67
C LYS A 426 16.59 -9.39 10.62
N SER A 427 15.85 -10.51 10.64
CA SER A 427 14.87 -10.80 11.69
C SER A 427 15.46 -10.38 13.04
N VAL A 428 14.63 -9.87 13.95
CA VAL A 428 15.07 -9.50 15.31
C VAL A 428 15.90 -10.63 15.95
N GLY A 429 15.62 -11.89 15.61
CA GLY A 429 16.39 -13.06 16.05
C GLY A 429 17.85 -13.16 15.54
N PHE A 430 18.27 -12.33 14.60
CA PHE A 430 19.67 -12.19 14.16
C PHE A 430 20.43 -11.16 14.99
N TYR A 431 19.74 -10.18 15.56
CA TYR A 431 20.30 -9.19 16.48
C TYR A 431 20.27 -9.66 17.92
N ILE A 432 19.39 -10.61 18.26
CA ILE A 432 19.47 -11.37 19.49
C ILE A 432 20.62 -12.38 19.31
N PRO A 433 21.74 -12.25 20.04
CA PRO A 433 22.77 -13.28 20.02
C PRO A 433 22.11 -14.59 20.40
N ARG A 434 22.12 -15.58 19.50
CA ARG A 434 21.64 -16.91 19.85
C ARG A 434 22.48 -17.35 21.04
N ARG A 435 21.86 -17.48 22.21
CA ARG A 435 22.50 -18.07 23.38
C ARG A 435 22.84 -19.50 22.98
N VAL A 436 24.08 -19.72 22.56
CA VAL A 436 24.62 -21.07 22.36
C VAL A 436 24.73 -21.64 23.75
N ILE A 437 23.67 -22.31 24.19
CA ILE A 437 23.72 -23.08 25.43
C ILE A 437 24.61 -24.29 25.08
N PRO A 438 25.77 -24.44 25.73
CA PRO A 438 26.60 -25.62 25.57
C PRO A 438 25.73 -26.88 25.69
N PRO A 439 25.90 -27.89 24.82
CA PRO A 439 25.10 -29.12 24.89
C PRO A 439 25.08 -29.73 26.30
N THR A 440 26.19 -29.64 27.02
CA THR A 440 26.32 -30.06 28.42
C THR A 440 25.32 -29.39 29.36
N LEU A 441 25.07 -28.08 29.21
CA LEU A 441 24.12 -27.33 30.03
C LEU A 441 22.65 -27.53 29.60
N LEU A 442 22.39 -27.98 28.37
CA LEU A 442 21.05 -28.34 27.91
C LEU A 442 20.58 -29.64 28.53
N TYR A 443 21.45 -30.66 28.56
CA TYR A 443 21.15 -31.94 29.20
C TYR A 443 21.10 -31.80 30.71
N GLU A 444 22.00 -31.04 31.32
CA GLU A 444 21.99 -30.81 32.78
C GLU A 444 20.73 -30.09 33.26
N LYS A 445 20.25 -29.06 32.54
CA LYS A 445 18.98 -28.41 32.89
C LYS A 445 17.77 -29.29 32.66
N ARG A 446 17.81 -30.16 31.64
CA ARG A 446 16.70 -31.09 31.35
C ARG A 446 16.64 -32.20 32.40
N SER A 447 17.77 -32.77 32.78
CA SER A 447 17.83 -33.80 33.82
C SER A 447 17.48 -33.25 35.20
N GLN A 448 17.95 -32.05 35.56
CA GLN A 448 17.54 -31.38 36.81
C GLN A 448 16.03 -31.09 36.84
N ARG A 449 15.44 -30.71 35.71
CA ARG A 449 14.00 -30.48 35.60
C ARG A 449 13.22 -31.80 35.71
N ALA A 450 13.66 -32.86 35.04
CA ALA A 450 13.06 -34.18 35.14
C ALA A 450 13.12 -34.72 36.59
N ASP A 451 14.24 -34.54 37.31
CA ASP A 451 14.34 -34.92 38.73
C ASP A 451 13.36 -34.13 39.61
N GLN A 452 13.23 -32.82 39.39
CA GLN A 452 12.27 -31.99 40.13
C GLN A 452 10.82 -32.39 39.86
N GLU A 453 10.45 -32.60 38.59
CA GLU A 453 9.11 -33.00 38.19
C GLU A 453 8.77 -34.39 38.77
N TYR A 454 9.71 -35.33 38.75
CA TYR A 454 9.56 -36.65 39.38
C TYR A 454 9.34 -36.56 40.90
N ARG A 455 10.10 -35.72 41.60
CA ARG A 455 9.91 -35.48 43.06
C ARG A 455 8.54 -34.90 43.36
N VAL A 456 8.07 -33.93 42.55
CA VAL A 456 6.74 -33.33 42.72
C VAL A 456 5.64 -34.38 42.53
N GLN A 457 5.77 -35.23 41.52
CA GLN A 457 4.80 -36.32 41.29
C GLN A 457 4.80 -37.35 42.41
N ILE A 458 5.96 -37.76 42.93
CA ILE A 458 6.02 -38.64 44.11
C ILE A 458 5.27 -37.99 45.28
N GLN A 459 5.51 -36.71 45.56
CA GLN A 459 4.82 -36.02 46.64
C GLN A 459 3.30 -35.97 46.42
N GLU A 460 2.84 -35.77 45.19
CA GLU A 460 1.43 -35.78 44.85
C GLU A 460 0.80 -37.18 45.06
N ILE A 461 1.46 -38.23 44.58
CA ILE A 461 1.03 -39.62 44.78
C ILE A 461 0.98 -39.95 46.27
N VAL A 462 1.99 -39.54 47.06
CA VAL A 462 2.00 -39.74 48.52
C VAL A 462 0.82 -39.00 49.18
N ARG A 463 0.51 -37.77 48.78
CA ARG A 463 -0.66 -37.04 49.30
C ARG A 463 -1.97 -37.76 48.95
N LYS A 464 -2.11 -38.24 47.70
CA LYS A 464 -3.28 -39.04 47.27
C LYS A 464 -3.38 -40.33 48.10
N LEU A 465 -2.27 -41.04 48.30
CA LEU A 465 -2.21 -42.28 49.06
C LEU A 465 -2.54 -42.08 50.55
N VAL A 466 -2.09 -40.98 51.16
CA VAL A 466 -2.47 -40.60 52.54
C VAL A 466 -3.98 -40.30 52.61
N LYS A 467 -4.54 -39.62 51.61
CA LYS A 467 -5.98 -39.33 51.54
C LYS A 467 -6.80 -40.62 51.40
N GLU A 468 -6.39 -41.54 50.54
CA GLU A 468 -7.01 -42.87 50.40
C GLU A 468 -6.88 -43.69 51.69
N TYR A 469 -5.73 -43.63 52.36
CA TYR A 469 -5.50 -44.30 53.64
C TYR A 469 -6.44 -43.76 54.73
N GLN A 470 -6.58 -42.44 54.82
CA GLN A 470 -7.52 -41.80 55.72
C GLN A 470 -8.96 -42.19 55.37
N SER A 471 -9.35 -42.15 54.11
CA SER A 471 -10.70 -42.53 53.67
C SER A 471 -11.02 -43.99 53.99
N ALA A 472 -10.09 -44.92 53.73
CA ALA A 472 -10.33 -46.34 53.91
C ALA A 472 -10.32 -46.79 55.38
N LEU A 473 -9.47 -46.20 56.22
CA LEU A 473 -9.30 -46.65 57.60
C LEU A 473 -10.02 -45.78 58.63
N VAL A 474 -10.17 -44.47 58.39
CA VAL A 474 -10.90 -43.57 59.31
C VAL A 474 -12.41 -43.73 59.13
N ALA A 475 -12.89 -44.06 57.93
CA ALA A 475 -14.32 -44.34 57.73
C ALA A 475 -14.79 -45.63 58.44
N GLU A 476 -13.88 -46.58 58.69
CA GLU A 476 -14.20 -47.84 59.40
C GLU A 476 -14.09 -47.73 60.92
N THR A 477 -13.54 -46.65 61.48
CA THR A 477 -13.42 -46.46 62.95
C THR A 477 -14.36 -45.36 63.45
N PRO A 478 -15.37 -45.66 64.30
CA PRO A 478 -16.21 -44.61 64.89
C PRO A 478 -15.35 -43.69 65.76
N ALA A 479 -15.65 -42.38 65.69
CA ALA A 479 -14.82 -41.25 66.09
C ALA A 479 -14.49 -41.11 67.60
N THR A 480 -14.51 -42.19 68.39
CA THR A 480 -14.38 -42.13 69.87
C THR A 480 -12.99 -42.51 70.40
N GLU A 481 -12.04 -42.96 69.57
CA GLU A 481 -10.69 -43.34 70.03
C GLU A 481 -9.53 -42.75 69.18
N PHE A 482 -9.61 -41.47 68.79
CA PHE A 482 -8.46 -40.76 68.22
C PHE A 482 -7.71 -39.94 69.28
N ALA A 483 -7.02 -40.63 70.20
CA ALA A 483 -5.93 -40.04 70.96
C ALA A 483 -4.60 -40.19 70.18
N PRO A 484 -3.62 -39.27 70.33
CA PRO A 484 -2.49 -39.16 69.41
C PRO A 484 -1.56 -40.36 69.53
N LEU A 485 -1.42 -41.13 68.44
CA LEU A 485 -0.48 -42.23 68.27
C LEU A 485 0.95 -41.69 68.14
N VAL A 486 1.56 -41.35 69.28
CA VAL A 486 3.02 -41.30 69.45
C VAL A 486 3.38 -42.17 70.66
N ALA A 487 3.13 -43.47 70.56
CA ALA A 487 3.68 -44.46 71.49
C ALA A 487 3.90 -45.78 70.75
N VAL A 488 5.14 -46.00 70.33
CA VAL A 488 5.63 -47.23 69.70
C VAL A 488 5.74 -48.31 70.78
N ASN A 489 4.77 -49.23 70.85
CA ASN A 489 4.90 -50.48 71.59
C ASN A 489 4.63 -51.67 70.65
N SER A 490 5.52 -52.65 70.70
CA SER A 490 5.69 -53.78 69.76
C SER A 490 4.54 -54.80 69.69
N ALA A 491 3.44 -54.60 70.43
CA ALA A 491 2.21 -55.39 70.30
C ALA A 491 1.40 -55.05 69.02
N ASN A 492 1.66 -53.88 68.43
CA ASN A 492 0.91 -53.37 67.27
C ASN A 492 1.41 -53.88 65.92
N ALA A 493 2.49 -54.67 65.85
CA ALA A 493 3.07 -55.10 64.57
C ALA A 493 2.13 -56.00 63.74
N LYS A 494 1.38 -56.90 64.40
CA LYS A 494 0.41 -57.76 63.72
C LYS A 494 -0.81 -56.97 63.23
N GLU A 495 -1.28 -56.02 64.02
CA GLU A 495 -2.41 -55.17 63.66
C GLU A 495 -2.03 -54.18 62.54
N GLU A 496 -0.83 -53.58 62.62
CA GLU A 496 -0.29 -52.73 61.57
C GLU A 496 -0.11 -53.51 60.25
N GLN A 497 0.34 -54.75 60.30
CA GLN A 497 0.39 -55.62 59.12
C GLN A 497 -1.00 -55.93 58.57
N GLN A 498 -2.01 -56.14 59.42
CA GLN A 498 -3.39 -56.32 58.97
C GLN A 498 -3.95 -55.05 58.34
N ARG A 499 -3.72 -53.87 58.92
CA ARG A 499 -4.11 -52.56 58.36
C ARG A 499 -3.43 -52.32 57.01
N LYS A 500 -2.13 -52.62 56.89
CA LYS A 500 -1.39 -52.55 55.61
C LYS A 500 -1.97 -53.49 54.56
N LYS A 501 -2.29 -54.75 54.93
CA LYS A 501 -2.92 -55.72 54.00
C LYS A 501 -4.30 -55.27 53.55
N LYS A 502 -5.14 -54.77 54.45
CA LYS A 502 -6.47 -54.21 54.13
C LYS A 502 -6.35 -53.01 53.21
N PHE A 503 -5.45 -52.07 53.51
CA PHE A 503 -5.22 -50.90 52.69
C PHE A 503 -4.69 -51.26 51.30
N LEU A 504 -3.75 -52.19 51.20
CA LEU A 504 -3.23 -52.67 49.92
C LEU A 504 -4.31 -53.37 49.09
N PHE A 505 -5.18 -54.16 49.74
CA PHE A 505 -6.34 -54.76 49.10
C PHE A 505 -7.32 -53.69 48.59
N HIS A 506 -7.56 -52.65 49.39
CA HIS A 506 -8.38 -51.51 48.98
C HIS A 506 -7.81 -50.80 47.76
N LEU A 507 -6.50 -50.47 47.77
CA LEU A 507 -5.82 -49.82 46.63
C LEU A 507 -5.87 -50.65 45.34
N ASN A 508 -5.80 -51.98 45.46
CA ASN A 508 -5.92 -52.88 44.31
C ASN A 508 -7.37 -52.96 43.81
N THR A 509 -8.35 -53.00 44.72
CA THR A 509 -9.77 -53.10 44.37
C THR A 509 -10.31 -51.79 43.79
N SER A 510 -9.85 -50.64 44.29
CA SER A 510 -10.23 -49.32 43.78
C SER A 510 -9.54 -48.95 42.47
N GLY A 511 -8.53 -49.71 42.04
CA GLY A 511 -7.71 -49.40 40.87
C GLY A 511 -6.70 -48.26 41.09
N ALA A 512 -6.69 -47.62 42.27
CA ALA A 512 -5.79 -46.52 42.58
C ALA A 512 -4.31 -46.94 42.51
N TYR A 513 -3.98 -48.18 42.93
CA TYR A 513 -2.63 -48.72 42.81
C TYR A 513 -2.12 -48.73 41.36
N PHE A 514 -2.98 -49.14 40.41
CA PHE A 514 -2.62 -49.17 39.00
C PHE A 514 -2.45 -47.76 38.43
N SER A 515 -3.34 -46.83 38.79
CA SER A 515 -3.23 -45.42 38.37
C SER A 515 -1.91 -44.79 38.85
N PHE A 516 -1.56 -44.95 40.13
CA PHE A 516 -0.31 -44.42 40.66
C PHE A 516 0.92 -45.05 40.01
N LYS A 517 0.87 -46.34 39.71
CA LYS A 517 1.96 -47.03 39.03
C LYS A 517 2.18 -46.52 37.61
N GLU A 518 1.10 -46.32 36.83
CA GLU A 518 1.22 -45.80 35.46
C GLU A 518 1.62 -44.31 35.44
N GLU A 519 1.13 -43.49 36.37
CA GLU A 519 1.58 -42.10 36.56
C GLU A 519 3.10 -42.06 36.85
N LEU A 520 3.58 -42.87 37.81
CA LEU A 520 5.00 -42.89 38.19
C LEU A 520 5.91 -43.39 37.06
N LYS A 521 5.43 -44.36 36.27
CA LYS A 521 6.20 -44.95 35.17
C LYS A 521 6.58 -43.92 34.10
N ALA A 522 5.66 -43.01 33.75
CA ALA A 522 5.94 -41.98 32.75
C ALA A 522 7.11 -41.09 33.18
N SER A 523 7.12 -40.63 34.43
CA SER A 523 8.20 -39.75 34.90
C SER A 523 9.49 -40.46 35.25
N VAL A 524 9.46 -41.76 35.61
CA VAL A 524 10.70 -42.55 35.67
C VAL A 524 11.33 -42.67 34.28
N ILE A 525 10.54 -42.87 33.24
CA ILE A 525 11.05 -42.93 31.86
C ILE A 525 11.69 -41.60 31.45
N GLU A 526 11.08 -40.46 31.81
CA GLU A 526 11.65 -39.14 31.53
C GLU A 526 12.99 -38.92 32.24
N VAL A 527 13.09 -39.29 33.53
CA VAL A 527 14.34 -39.19 34.30
C VAL A 527 15.45 -40.11 33.78
N VAL A 528 15.10 -41.28 33.24
CA VAL A 528 16.08 -42.22 32.67
C VAL A 528 16.51 -41.82 31.26
N ARG A 529 15.61 -41.19 30.49
CA ARG A 529 15.87 -40.75 29.11
C ARG A 529 16.75 -39.50 29.05
N ASP A 530 16.48 -38.54 29.93
CA ASP A 530 17.10 -37.20 29.92
C ASP A 530 18.28 -37.11 30.88
#